data_AF-A0A9X3CTH7-F1
#
_entry.id   AF-A0A9X3CTH7-F1
#
_cell.length_a   1.000
_cell.length_b   1.000
_cell.length_c   1.000
_cell.angle_alpha   90.00
_cell.angle_beta   90.00
_cell.angle_gamma   90.00
#
_symmetry.space_group_name_H-M   'P 1'
#
loop_
_entity.id
_entity.type
_entity.pdbx_description
1 polymer ?
#
loop_
_entity_poly.entity_id
_entity_poly.type
_entity_poly.pdbx_seq_one_letter_code
_entity_poly.pdbx_strand_id
1 'polypeptide(L)'
;MIKTLLSIAGIKQAKSARLVPVEHFVNTGILCVGEDLSLQDVRVIARSASDFHAVAAISKSGYYLGLLPLIHLLTANPKQLVSEFIFARNHYIFSSENTDQASWQLTHSRWNILPVLNSEHRVIGVFEHNNARALNNHNQHLNTPIKHSLRLSTCA
;
A
#
# COMPACT_ATOMS: atom_id res chain seq x y z
N MET A 1 45.41 25.90 -31.59
CA MET A 1 44.81 24.60 -31.94
C MET A 1 43.95 24.15 -30.78
N ILE A 2 42.65 23.99 -31.06
CA ILE A 2 41.46 23.56 -30.31
C ILE A 2 41.59 23.29 -28.78
N LYS A 3 40.89 24.13 -28.00
CA LYS A 3 40.37 23.85 -26.65
C LYS A 3 39.25 22.81 -26.76
N THR A 4 39.33 21.69 -26.05
CA THR A 4 38.19 20.78 -25.84
C THR A 4 37.73 20.91 -24.39
N LEU A 5 36.72 21.76 -24.18
CA LEU A 5 35.89 21.77 -22.98
C LEU A 5 34.86 20.64 -23.11
N LEU A 6 34.99 19.57 -22.32
CA LEU A 6 33.91 18.61 -22.11
C LEU A 6 32.84 19.28 -21.24
N SER A 7 31.91 19.98 -21.88
CA SER A 7 30.66 20.41 -21.27
C SER A 7 29.77 19.18 -21.07
N ILE A 8 29.81 18.59 -19.88
CA ILE A 8 28.80 17.63 -19.43
C ILE A 8 27.61 18.45 -18.89
N ALA A 9 26.98 19.23 -19.77
CA ALA A 9 25.68 19.85 -19.49
C ALA A 9 24.61 18.93 -20.06
N GLY A 10 24.01 18.08 -19.22
CA GLY A 10 22.98 17.19 -19.73
C GLY A 10 22.36 16.16 -18.80
N ILE A 11 22.81 16.00 -17.55
CA ILE A 11 22.00 15.27 -16.56
C ILE A 11 20.89 16.24 -16.14
N LYS A 12 19.82 16.30 -16.95
CA LYS A 12 18.53 16.78 -16.48
C LYS A 12 18.26 15.96 -15.21
N GLN A 13 18.31 16.62 -14.06
CA GLN A 13 17.72 16.08 -12.84
C GLN A 13 16.32 15.63 -13.26
N ALA A 14 16.10 14.32 -13.34
CA ALA A 14 14.76 13.78 -13.34
C ALA A 14 14.09 14.47 -12.15
N LYS A 15 13.05 15.27 -12.40
CA LYS A 15 12.23 15.85 -11.33
C LYS A 15 11.94 14.69 -10.40
N SER A 16 12.58 14.68 -9.24
CA SER A 16 12.29 13.71 -8.18
C SER A 16 10.80 13.84 -7.97
N ALA A 17 10.04 12.81 -8.38
CA ALA A 17 8.63 12.75 -8.09
C ALA A 17 8.51 13.01 -6.60
N ARG A 18 7.78 14.07 -6.22
CA ARG A 18 7.60 14.44 -4.81
C ARG A 18 7.12 13.16 -4.10
N LEU A 19 7.93 12.65 -3.18
CA LEU A 19 7.58 11.47 -2.38
C LEU A 19 6.38 11.89 -1.53
N VAL A 20 5.16 11.53 -1.95
CA VAL A 20 3.94 11.85 -1.21
C VAL A 20 3.79 10.81 -0.11
N PRO A 21 3.63 11.22 1.16
CA PRO A 21 3.39 10.29 2.25
C PRO A 21 2.09 9.49 2.07
N VAL A 22 2.07 8.25 2.55
CA VAL A 22 0.90 7.36 2.49
C VAL A 22 -0.33 7.95 3.20
N GLU A 23 -0.13 8.76 4.23
CA GLU A 23 -1.21 9.35 5.04
C GLU A 23 -2.29 10.08 4.21
N HIS A 24 -1.92 10.66 3.07
CA HIS A 24 -2.85 11.38 2.18
C HIS A 24 -3.79 10.45 1.39
N PHE A 25 -3.57 9.14 1.43
CA PHE A 25 -4.31 8.13 0.68
C PHE A 25 -4.96 7.08 1.59
N VAL A 26 -5.04 7.36 2.89
CA VAL A 26 -5.61 6.45 3.90
C VAL A 26 -7.14 6.47 3.81
N ASN A 27 -7.73 5.28 3.76
CA ASN A 27 -9.16 5.06 3.88
C ASN A 27 -9.49 4.29 5.19
N THR A 28 -10.71 4.41 5.70
CA THR A 28 -11.19 3.76 6.93
C THR A 28 -11.74 2.35 6.71
N GLY A 29 -11.54 1.76 5.52
CA GLY A 29 -12.09 0.45 5.12
C GLY A 29 -11.47 -0.78 5.81
N ILE A 30 -11.16 -0.70 7.10
CA ILE A 30 -10.59 -1.80 7.89
C ILE A 30 -11.29 -1.96 9.24
N LEU A 31 -11.68 -3.19 9.54
CA LEU A 31 -12.24 -3.57 10.83
C LEU A 31 -11.13 -4.08 11.75
N CYS A 32 -10.92 -3.43 12.91
CA CYS A 32 -9.94 -3.89 13.90
C CYS A 32 -10.63 -4.72 14.98
N VAL A 33 -10.06 -5.88 15.31
CA VAL A 33 -10.61 -6.82 16.30
C VAL A 33 -9.54 -7.26 17.29
N GLY A 34 -9.93 -7.47 18.55
CA GLY A 34 -9.02 -7.92 19.61
C GLY A 34 -8.55 -9.36 19.42
N GLU A 35 -7.31 -9.63 19.83
CA GLU A 35 -6.65 -10.94 19.71
C GLU A 35 -7.28 -12.06 20.56
N ASP A 36 -8.07 -11.70 21.56
CA ASP A 36 -8.76 -12.58 22.51
C ASP A 36 -10.21 -12.89 22.11
N LEU A 37 -10.72 -12.28 21.05
CA LEU A 37 -12.03 -12.62 20.50
C LEU A 37 -12.02 -14.00 19.84
N SER A 38 -13.15 -14.70 19.89
CA SER A 38 -13.34 -15.89 19.07
C SER A 38 -13.62 -15.49 17.62
N LEU A 39 -13.32 -16.38 16.66
CA LEU A 39 -13.67 -16.13 15.26
C LEU A 39 -15.18 -16.03 15.05
N GLN A 40 -16.00 -16.63 15.91
CA GLN A 40 -17.45 -16.44 15.90
C GLN A 40 -17.83 -15.00 16.24
N ASP A 41 -17.22 -14.39 17.26
CA ASP A 41 -17.48 -13.00 17.63
C ASP A 41 -17.06 -12.07 16.49
N VAL A 42 -15.90 -12.31 15.89
CA VAL A 42 -15.43 -11.55 14.71
C VAL A 42 -16.43 -11.63 13.56
N ARG A 43 -17.01 -12.81 13.27
CA ARG A 43 -18.04 -12.94 12.23
C ARG A 43 -19.30 -12.13 12.56
N VAL A 44 -19.72 -12.12 13.82
CA VAL A 44 -20.89 -11.33 14.26
C VAL A 44 -20.61 -9.84 14.08
N ILE A 45 -19.45 -9.36 14.53
CA ILE A 45 -19.03 -7.96 14.37
C ILE A 45 -18.96 -7.61 12.88
N ALA A 46 -18.30 -8.45 12.07
CA ALA A 46 -18.15 -8.27 10.64
C ALA A 46 -19.49 -8.23 9.89
N ARG A 47 -20.53 -8.93 10.36
CA ARG A 47 -21.87 -8.83 9.77
C ARG A 47 -22.57 -7.52 10.09
N SER A 48 -22.25 -6.92 11.24
CA SER A 48 -22.84 -5.66 11.68
C SER A 48 -22.10 -4.43 11.15
N ALA A 49 -20.83 -4.59 10.76
CA ALA A 49 -20.05 -3.53 10.15
C ALA A 49 -20.37 -3.43 8.65
N SER A 50 -20.76 -2.24 8.19
CA SER A 50 -20.78 -1.93 6.76
C SER A 50 -19.39 -1.45 6.30
N ASP A 51 -19.08 -1.66 5.02
CA ASP A 51 -18.00 -0.97 4.31
C ASP A 51 -16.57 -1.18 4.84
N PHE A 52 -16.16 -2.44 5.06
CA PHE A 52 -14.75 -2.79 5.25
C PHE A 52 -14.27 -3.79 4.20
N HIS A 53 -12.98 -3.74 3.90
CA HIS A 53 -12.33 -4.62 2.92
C HIS A 53 -11.39 -5.63 3.57
N ALA A 54 -11.03 -5.42 4.83
CA ALA A 54 -10.18 -6.33 5.60
C ALA A 54 -10.47 -6.26 7.09
N VAL A 55 -10.00 -7.30 7.79
CA VAL A 55 -10.00 -7.38 9.25
C VAL A 55 -8.56 -7.42 9.73
N ALA A 56 -8.19 -6.53 10.65
CA ALA A 56 -6.90 -6.55 11.34
C ALA A 56 -7.07 -7.05 12.77
N ALA A 57 -6.15 -7.92 13.21
CA ALA A 57 -5.99 -8.25 14.61
C ALA A 57 -5.17 -7.17 15.30
N ILE A 58 -5.64 -6.74 16.47
CA ILE A 58 -4.91 -5.83 17.36
C ILE A 58 -4.74 -6.47 18.74
N SER A 59 -3.60 -6.17 19.37
CA SER A 59 -3.35 -6.56 20.76
C SER A 59 -4.24 -5.79 21.72
N LYS A 60 -4.26 -6.22 22.99
CA LYS A 60 -4.90 -5.48 24.08
C LYS A 60 -4.43 -4.02 24.22
N SER A 61 -3.19 -3.74 23.82
CA SER A 61 -2.61 -2.39 23.83
C SER A 61 -2.88 -1.58 22.56
N GLY A 62 -3.62 -2.15 21.59
CA GLY A 62 -3.98 -1.52 20.32
C GLY A 62 -2.94 -1.66 19.20
N TYR A 63 -1.84 -2.39 19.43
CA TYR A 63 -0.83 -2.64 18.40
C TYR A 63 -1.34 -3.59 17.34
N TYR A 64 -1.01 -3.32 16.08
CA TYR A 64 -1.26 -4.22 14.96
C TYR A 64 -0.52 -5.55 15.13
N LEU A 65 -1.24 -6.66 14.92
CA LEU A 65 -0.68 -8.02 15.01
C LEU A 65 -0.67 -8.74 13.66
N GLY A 66 -1.54 -8.36 12.74
CA GLY A 66 -1.67 -8.98 11.42
C GLY A 66 -3.08 -8.84 10.84
N LEU A 67 -3.32 -9.54 9.73
CA LEU A 67 -4.61 -9.58 9.03
C LEU A 67 -5.32 -10.92 9.19
N LEU A 68 -6.64 -10.86 9.14
CA LEU A 68 -7.53 -12.01 9.06
C LEU A 68 -8.11 -12.10 7.64
N PRO A 69 -7.83 -13.18 6.90
CA PRO A 69 -8.38 -13.36 5.56
C PRO A 69 -9.88 -13.65 5.64
N LEU A 70 -10.71 -12.75 5.11
CA LEU A 70 -12.19 -12.85 5.17
C LEU A 70 -12.71 -14.19 4.64
N ILE A 71 -12.13 -14.68 3.54
CA ILE A 71 -12.52 -15.96 2.94
C ILE A 71 -12.27 -17.14 3.89
N HIS A 72 -11.15 -17.13 4.64
CA HIS A 72 -10.88 -18.20 5.60
C HIS A 72 -11.66 -18.01 6.89
N LEU A 73 -12.03 -16.77 7.25
CA LEU A 73 -12.88 -16.50 8.41
C LEU A 73 -14.21 -17.27 8.30
N LEU A 74 -14.76 -17.46 7.10
CA LEU A 74 -16.03 -18.17 6.90
C LEU A 74 -15.94 -19.68 7.19
N THR A 75 -14.79 -20.30 7.00
CA THR A 75 -14.60 -21.76 7.11
C THR A 75 -13.83 -22.18 8.37
N ALA A 76 -13.21 -21.24 9.08
CA ALA A 76 -12.44 -21.52 10.29
C ALA A 76 -13.30 -22.08 11.44
N ASN A 77 -12.64 -22.66 12.44
CA ASN A 77 -13.32 -23.11 13.65
C ASN A 77 -13.88 -21.89 14.42
N PRO A 78 -15.19 -21.80 14.68
CA PRO A 78 -15.79 -20.65 15.37
C PRO A 78 -15.24 -20.41 16.79
N LYS A 79 -14.76 -21.47 17.46
CA LYS A 79 -14.21 -21.40 18.83
C LYS A 79 -12.73 -21.03 18.86
N GLN A 80 -12.06 -21.03 17.71
CA GLN A 80 -10.66 -20.61 17.62
C GLN A 80 -10.55 -19.13 17.98
N LEU A 81 -9.45 -18.75 18.64
CA LEU A 81 -9.17 -17.35 18.95
C LEU A 81 -8.55 -16.63 17.76
N VAL A 82 -8.74 -15.31 17.71
CA VAL A 82 -8.11 -14.44 16.71
C VAL A 82 -6.59 -14.60 16.73
N SER A 83 -5.95 -14.63 17.91
CA SER A 83 -4.50 -14.80 18.08
C SER A 83 -3.91 -16.03 17.38
N GLU A 84 -4.71 -17.10 17.24
CA GLU A 84 -4.35 -18.36 16.58
C GLU A 84 -4.62 -18.33 15.07
N PHE A 85 -5.26 -17.27 14.55
CA PHE A 85 -5.73 -17.15 13.18
C PHE A 85 -5.19 -15.90 12.47
N ILE A 86 -4.03 -15.41 12.89
CA ILE A 86 -3.40 -14.21 12.35
C ILE A 86 -2.49 -14.57 11.17
N PHE A 87 -2.67 -13.86 10.05
CA PHE A 87 -1.82 -13.94 8.87
C PHE A 87 -1.12 -12.61 8.60
N ALA A 88 -0.14 -12.63 7.70
CA ALA A 88 0.45 -11.42 7.13
C ALA A 88 0.93 -10.39 8.17
N ARG A 89 1.58 -10.87 9.25
CA ARG A 89 2.02 -10.05 10.39
C ARG A 89 2.91 -8.85 10.01
N ASN A 90 3.64 -8.98 8.91
CA ASN A 90 4.55 -7.95 8.38
C ASN A 90 3.98 -7.22 7.14
N HIS A 91 2.70 -7.44 6.81
CA HIS A 91 2.04 -6.80 5.67
C HIS A 91 1.35 -5.53 6.15
N TYR A 92 2.13 -4.47 6.31
CA TYR A 92 1.69 -3.13 6.67
C TYR A 92 2.66 -2.09 6.10
N ILE A 93 2.32 -0.81 6.25
CA ILE A 93 3.22 0.31 6.01
C ILE A 93 2.98 1.42 7.04
N PHE A 94 3.98 2.23 7.33
CA PHE A 94 3.79 3.42 8.16
C PHE A 94 3.24 4.60 7.37
N SER A 95 2.48 5.47 8.01
CA SER A 95 1.84 6.63 7.40
C SER A 95 2.84 7.64 6.82
N SER A 96 4.03 7.73 7.41
CA SER A 96 5.13 8.60 7.00
C SER A 96 5.93 8.07 5.80
N GLU A 97 5.72 6.82 5.40
CA GLU A 97 6.45 6.21 4.29
C GLU A 97 5.95 6.71 2.95
N ASN A 98 6.75 6.51 1.90
CA ASN A 98 6.39 6.93 0.55
C ASN A 98 5.35 5.98 -0.07
N THR A 99 4.39 6.58 -0.77
CA THR A 99 3.39 5.92 -1.60
C THR A 99 3.97 5.00 -2.69
N ASP A 100 5.17 5.24 -3.23
CA ASP A 100 5.79 4.32 -4.20
C ASP A 100 6.10 2.96 -3.55
N GLN A 101 6.63 2.97 -2.33
CA GLN A 101 6.90 1.75 -1.57
C GLN A 101 5.59 1.04 -1.23
N ALA A 102 4.58 1.78 -0.79
CA ALA A 102 3.23 1.24 -0.55
C ALA A 102 2.65 0.56 -1.79
N SER A 103 2.77 1.22 -2.94
CA SER A 103 2.25 0.76 -4.23
C SER A 103 3.01 -0.48 -4.72
N TRP A 104 4.33 -0.50 -4.58
CA TRP A 104 5.14 -1.67 -4.91
C TRP A 104 4.78 -2.85 -4.02
N GLN A 105 4.74 -2.68 -2.70
CA GLN A 105 4.41 -3.73 -1.75
C GLN A 105 3.01 -4.29 -2.02
N LEU A 106 2.04 -3.42 -2.32
CA LEU A 106 0.65 -3.84 -2.55
C LEU A 106 0.46 -4.56 -3.89
N THR A 107 1.19 -4.16 -4.95
CA THR A 107 1.13 -4.83 -6.26
C THR A 107 1.81 -6.20 -6.29
N HIS A 108 2.74 -6.44 -5.35
CA HIS A 108 3.43 -7.74 -5.19
C HIS A 108 2.83 -8.60 -4.07
N SER A 109 1.73 -8.15 -3.46
CA SER A 109 1.05 -8.87 -2.39
C SER A 109 -0.17 -9.62 -2.91
N ARG A 110 -0.58 -10.67 -2.19
CA ARG A 110 -1.85 -11.37 -2.41
C ARG A 110 -3.04 -10.61 -1.81
N TRP A 111 -2.77 -9.58 -1.03
CA TRP A 111 -3.78 -8.75 -0.38
C TRP A 111 -4.08 -7.54 -1.25
N ASN A 112 -5.36 -7.16 -1.34
CA ASN A 112 -5.79 -5.99 -2.13
C ASN A 112 -5.75 -4.67 -1.32
N ILE A 113 -5.33 -4.75 -0.06
CA ILE A 113 -5.17 -3.61 0.85
C ILE A 113 -3.86 -3.74 1.62
N LEU A 114 -3.34 -2.61 2.09
CA LEU A 114 -2.19 -2.53 2.97
C LEU A 114 -2.57 -1.72 4.22
N PRO A 115 -2.59 -2.32 5.43
CA PRO A 115 -2.80 -1.60 6.68
C PRO A 115 -1.78 -0.47 6.83
N VAL A 116 -2.27 0.72 7.19
CA VAL A 116 -1.43 1.88 7.45
C VAL A 116 -1.34 2.07 8.95
N LEU A 117 -0.11 2.12 9.46
CA LEU A 117 0.18 2.28 10.87
C LEU A 117 0.72 3.68 11.14
N ASN A 118 0.45 4.21 12.33
CA ASN A 118 1.18 5.36 12.85
C ASN A 118 2.55 4.93 13.43
N SER A 119 3.32 5.90 13.94
CA SER A 119 4.62 5.66 14.59
C SER A 119 4.55 4.76 15.83
N GLU A 120 3.38 4.62 16.45
CA GLU A 120 3.13 3.75 17.59
C GLU A 120 2.66 2.34 17.17
N HIS A 121 2.79 1.94 15.90
CA HIS A 121 2.31 0.65 15.38
C HIS A 121 0.79 0.41 15.55
N ARG A 122 0.00 1.48 15.64
CA ARG A 122 -1.47 1.41 15.69
C ARG A 122 -2.05 1.60 14.30
N VAL A 123 -3.08 0.82 13.97
CA VAL A 123 -3.79 0.94 12.69
C VAL A 123 -4.54 2.27 12.64
N ILE A 124 -4.29 3.06 11.61
CA ILE A 124 -5.01 4.31 11.33
C ILE A 124 -5.92 4.22 10.09
N GLY A 125 -5.77 3.15 9.31
CA GLY A 125 -6.61 2.88 8.15
C GLY A 125 -5.93 1.93 7.17
N VAL A 126 -6.28 2.04 5.89
CA VAL A 126 -5.74 1.21 4.80
C VAL A 126 -5.34 2.04 3.59
N PHE A 127 -4.35 1.55 2.87
CA PHE A 127 -4.00 1.95 1.53
C PHE A 127 -4.50 0.88 0.55
N GLU A 128 -5.35 1.28 -0.39
CA GLU A 128 -6.06 0.35 -1.28
C GLU A 128 -5.37 0.17 -2.64
N HIS A 129 -5.60 -0.96 -3.28
CA HIS A 129 -5.01 -1.27 -4.58
C HIS A 129 -5.39 -0.28 -5.68
N ASN A 130 -6.58 0.34 -5.59
CA ASN A 130 -7.01 1.39 -6.52
C ASN A 130 -6.11 2.63 -6.43
N ASN A 131 -5.69 3.02 -5.22
CA ASN A 131 -4.75 4.12 -5.01
C ASN A 131 -3.38 3.77 -5.61
N ALA A 132 -2.89 2.54 -5.36
CA ALA A 132 -1.65 2.04 -5.94
C ALA A 132 -1.65 2.07 -7.48
N ARG A 133 -2.75 1.62 -8.10
CA ARG A 133 -2.91 1.64 -9.57
C ARG A 133 -2.93 3.05 -10.13
N ALA A 134 -3.67 3.96 -9.50
CA ALA A 134 -3.76 5.36 -9.92
C ALA A 134 -2.37 6.03 -9.89
N LEU A 135 -1.61 5.80 -8.83
CA LEU A 135 -0.25 6.33 -8.67
C LEU A 135 0.73 5.74 -9.70
N ASN A 136 0.69 4.42 -9.92
CA ASN A 136 1.54 3.78 -10.92
C ASN A 136 1.25 4.30 -12.34
N ASN A 137 -0.02 4.49 -12.70
CA ASN A 137 -0.39 5.08 -14.00
C ASN A 137 0.10 6.52 -14.13
N HIS A 138 -0.04 7.33 -13.08
CA HIS A 138 0.46 8.71 -13.07
C HIS A 138 1.98 8.77 -13.24
N ASN A 139 2.72 7.90 -12.54
CA ASN A 139 4.17 7.80 -12.64
C ASN A 139 4.64 7.28 -14.02
N GLN A 140 3.87 6.39 -14.66
CA GLN A 140 4.16 5.94 -16.03
C GLN A 140 3.97 7.07 -17.06
N HIS A 141 2.96 7.94 -16.90
CA HIS A 141 2.78 9.11 -17.78
C HIS A 141 3.86 10.17 -17.60
N LEU A 142 4.44 10.30 -16.41
CA LEU A 142 5.58 11.20 -16.17
C LEU A 142 6.91 10.64 -16.70
N ASN A 143 7.02 9.31 -16.79
CA ASN A 143 8.24 8.60 -17.24
C ASN A 143 8.17 8.11 -18.69
N THR A 144 7.12 8.39 -19.46
CA THR A 144 7.15 8.15 -20.90
C THR A 144 8.25 9.02 -21.52
N PRO A 145 9.28 8.43 -22.18
CA PRO A 145 10.23 9.23 -22.92
C PRO A 145 9.42 9.98 -23.97
N ILE A 146 9.52 11.31 -23.94
CA ILE A 146 9.13 12.14 -25.08
C ILE A 146 9.90 11.57 -26.26
N LYS A 147 9.22 10.80 -27.12
CA LYS A 147 9.76 10.42 -28.43
C LYS A 147 9.92 11.74 -29.18
N HIS A 148 11.07 12.38 -29.05
CA HIS A 148 11.52 13.31 -30.06
C HIS A 148 11.64 12.49 -31.34
N SER A 149 10.61 12.51 -32.18
CA SER A 149 10.78 12.07 -33.55
C SER A 149 11.77 13.03 -34.19
N LEU A 150 13.04 12.64 -34.22
CA LEU A 150 13.98 13.17 -35.19
C LEU A 150 13.46 12.71 -36.55
N ARG A 151 12.59 13.52 -37.16
CA ARG A 151 12.36 13.44 -38.60
C ARG A 151 13.67 13.89 -39.24
N LEU A 152 14.49 12.93 -39.63
CA LEU A 152 15.53 13.16 -40.63
C LEU A 152 14.80 13.48 -41.93
N SER A 153 14.73 14.78 -42.25
CA SER A 153 14.46 15.20 -43.62
C SER A 153 15.73 14.96 -44.41
N THR A 154 15.77 13.87 -45.16
CA THR A 154 16.73 13.72 -46.25
C THR A 154 16.21 14.54 -47.42
N CYS A 155 16.87 15.67 -47.70
CA CYS A 155 16.82 16.28 -49.02
C CYS A 155 17.86 15.59 -49.89
N ALA A 156 17.39 14.92 -50.94
CA ALA A 156 18.12 14.64 -52.18
C ALA A 156 17.09 14.61 -53.30
#